data_AF-A0A3M8CF73-F1
#
_entry.id   AF-A0A3M8CF73-F1
#
_cell.length_a   1.000
_cell.length_b   1.000
_cell.length_c   1.000
_cell.angle_alpha   90.00
_cell.angle_beta   90.00
_cell.angle_gamma   90.00
#
_symmetry.space_group_name_H-M   'P 1'
#
loop_
_entity.id
_entity.type
_entity.pdbx_description
1 polymer ?
#
loop_
_entity_poly.entity_id
_entity_poly.type
_entity_poly.pdbx_seq_one_letter_code
_entity_poly.pdbx_strand_id
1 'polypeptide(L)' 'MTPITTFFRNLEAKCCASCGKVISEQAESYATECFSCQDQATADSYKHYYKKN' A
#
# COMPACT_ATOMS: atom_id res chain seq x y z
N MET A 1 1.29 -3.15 31.93
CA MET A 1 1.91 -3.85 30.79
C MET A 1 0.80 -4.57 30.04
N THR A 2 0.53 -4.21 28.77
CA THR A 2 -0.52 -4.85 27.97
C THR A 2 -0.10 -6.28 27.61
N PRO A 3 -0.95 -7.29 27.81
CA PRO A 3 -0.67 -8.65 27.35
C PRO A 3 -0.39 -8.66 25.85
N ILE A 4 0.62 -9.44 25.42
CA ILE A 4 1.04 -9.49 24.01
C ILE A 4 -0.09 -9.94 23.06
N THR A 5 -1.00 -10.78 23.55
CA THR A 5 -2.19 -11.23 22.82
C THR A 5 -3.19 -10.09 22.59
N THR A 6 -3.29 -9.15 23.53
CA THR A 6 -4.12 -7.96 23.40
C THR A 6 -3.52 -6.95 22.44
N PHE A 7 -2.19 -6.85 22.38
CA PHE A 7 -1.48 -5.98 21.43
C PHE A 7 -1.81 -6.35 19.98
N PHE A 8 -1.66 -7.62 19.59
CA PHE A 8 -1.93 -8.05 18.21
C PHE A 8 -3.41 -7.96 17.82
N ARG A 9 -4.34 -8.12 18.76
CA ARG A 9 -5.78 -7.95 18.50
C ARG A 9 -6.18 -6.51 18.21
N ASN A 10 -5.42 -5.55 18.72
CA ASN A 10 -5.68 -4.12 18.59
C ASN A 10 -4.72 -3.46 17.60
N LEU A 11 -4.01 -4.24 16.77
CA LEU A 11 -3.12 -3.68 15.77
C LEU A 11 -3.95 -2.93 14.72
N GLU A 12 -3.54 -1.72 14.40
CA GLU A 12 -4.23 -0.94 13.37
C GLU A 12 -4.06 -1.59 12.00
N ALA A 13 -5.08 -1.42 11.16
CA ALA A 13 -5.01 -1.86 9.78
C ALA A 13 -3.88 -1.12 9.05
N LYS A 14 -3.16 -1.84 8.19
CA LYS A 14 -2.10 -1.26 7.37
C LYS A 14 -2.70 -0.24 6.39
N CYS A 15 -2.17 0.98 6.38
CA CYS A 15 -2.61 2.04 5.48
C CYS A 15 -1.58 2.30 4.37
N CYS A 16 -2.08 2.68 3.19
CA CYS A 16 -1.28 3.00 2.02
C CYS A 16 -0.46 4.27 2.26
N ALA A 17 0.85 4.20 2.01
CA ALA A 17 1.75 5.34 2.18
C ALA A 17 1.43 6.51 1.22
N SER A 18 0.89 6.24 0.03
CA SER A 18 0.62 7.29 -0.98
C SER A 18 -0.79 7.88 -0.89
N CYS A 19 -1.81 7.11 -0.50
CA CYS A 19 -3.20 7.61 -0.44
C CYS A 19 -3.89 7.53 0.93
N GLY A 20 -3.24 6.97 1.95
CA GLY A 20 -3.76 6.87 3.31
C GLY A 20 -4.91 5.87 3.52
N LYS A 21 -5.43 5.26 2.46
CA LYS A 21 -6.51 4.26 2.55
C LYS A 21 -5.99 2.95 3.14
N VAL A 22 -6.87 2.22 3.84
CA VAL A 22 -6.57 0.87 4.32
C VAL A 22 -6.23 -0.04 3.14
N ILE A 23 -5.10 -0.74 3.25
CA ILE A 23 -4.63 -1.70 2.26
C ILE A 23 -5.48 -2.98 2.41
N SER A 24 -6.12 -3.42 1.33
CA SER A 24 -6.71 -4.76 1.24
C SER A 24 -5.64 -5.83 1.26
N GLU A 25 -5.98 -7.11 1.46
CA GLU A 25 -4.99 -8.18 1.30
C GLU A 25 -4.25 -8.09 -0.05
N GLN A 26 -2.94 -8.28 0.02
CA GLN A 26 -2.02 -8.30 -1.12
C GLN A 26 -1.08 -9.49 -0.96
N ALA A 27 -0.60 -10.03 -2.10
CA ALA A 27 0.39 -11.12 -2.09
C ALA A 27 1.72 -10.68 -1.45
N GLU A 28 2.10 -9.41 -1.62
CA GLU A 28 3.34 -8.85 -1.10
C GLU A 28 3.14 -8.23 0.28
N SER A 29 3.51 -8.96 1.33
CA SER A 29 3.32 -8.54 2.73
C SER A 29 4.10 -7.26 3.10
N TYR A 30 5.21 -7.00 2.40
CA TYR A 30 6.05 -5.82 2.63
C TYR A 30 5.65 -4.59 1.81
N ALA A 31 4.72 -4.70 0.86
CA ALA A 31 4.31 -3.56 0.03
C ALA A 31 3.67 -2.45 0.88
N THR A 32 4.14 -1.21 0.77
CA THR A 32 3.64 -0.07 1.58
C THR A 32 2.53 0.72 0.89
N GLU A 33 2.23 0.41 -0.37
CA GLU A 33 1.24 1.10 -1.19
C GLU A 33 0.11 0.17 -1.62
N CYS A 34 -1.09 0.71 -1.87
CA CYS A 34 -2.18 -0.08 -2.43
C CYS A 34 -1.95 -0.39 -3.92
N PHE A 35 -2.53 -1.50 -4.43
CA PHE A 35 -2.42 -1.86 -5.84
C PHE A 35 -2.81 -0.72 -6.79
N SER A 36 -3.87 0.03 -6.46
CA SER A 36 -4.29 1.16 -7.29
C SER A 36 -3.23 2.27 -7.40
N CYS A 37 -2.49 2.56 -6.32
CA CYS A 37 -1.40 3.54 -6.35
C CYS A 37 -0.20 3.00 -7.12
N GLN A 38 0.14 1.72 -6.96
CA GLN A 38 1.24 1.07 -7.68
C GLN A 38 0.98 1.02 -9.20
N ASP A 39 -0.25 0.66 -9.60
CA ASP A 39 -0.67 0.64 -11.01
C ASP A 39 -0.63 2.04 -11.61
N GLN A 40 -1.09 3.04 -10.88
CA GLN A 40 -1.05 4.43 -11.32
C GLN A 40 0.39 4.91 -11.51
N ALA A 41 1.28 4.65 -10.55
CA ALA A 41 2.70 4.99 -10.64
C ALA A 41 3.36 4.32 -11.86
N THR A 42 3.01 3.06 -12.12
CA THR A 42 3.50 2.32 -13.29
C THR A 42 3.00 2.95 -14.58
N ALA A 43 1.70 3.23 -14.68
CA ALA A 43 1.09 3.87 -15.85
C ALA A 43 1.68 5.26 -16.12
N ASP A 44 1.92 6.05 -15.07
CA ASP A 44 2.49 7.40 -15.20
C ASP A 44 3.96 7.35 -15.60
N SER A 45 4.74 6.39 -15.08
CA SER A 45 6.11 6.14 -15.54
C SER A 45 6.15 5.77 -17.03
N TYR A 46 5.24 4.90 -17.48
CA TYR A 46 5.15 4.51 -18.88
C TYR A 46 4.83 5.70 -19.78
N LYS A 47 3.86 6.54 -19.40
CA LYS A 47 3.53 7.76 -20.15
C LYS A 47 4.73 8.71 -20.23
N HIS A 48 5.46 8.87 -19.12
CA HIS A 48 6.63 9.75 -19.07
C HIS A 48 7.73 9.34 -20.05
N TYR A 49 8.06 8.04 -20.12
CA TYR A 49 9.15 7.55 -20.95
C TYR A 49 8.74 7.27 -22.41
N TYR A 50 7.54 6.76 -22.66
CA TYR A 50 7.15 6.20 -23.95
C TYR A 50 6.03 6.96 -24.66
N LYS A 51 5.30 7.82 -23.94
CA LYS A 51 4.19 8.61 -24.51
C LYS A 51 4.55 10.09 -24.60
N LYS A 52 5.77 10.37 -25.06
CA LYS A 52 6.21 11.71 -25.47
C LYS A 52 5.97 11.84 -26.98
N ASN A 53 4.72 12.14 -27.36
CA ASN A 53 4.40 12.71 -28.67
C ASN A 53 4.50 14.23 -28.56
#